data_AF-A0A1J4KG47-F1
#
_entry.id   AF-A0A1J4KG47-F1
#
_cell.length_a   1.000
_cell.length_b   1.000
_cell.length_c   1.000
_cell.angle_alpha   90.00
_cell.angle_beta   90.00
_cell.angle_gamma   90.00
#
_symmetry.space_group_name_H-M   'P 1'
#
loop_
_entity.id
_entity.type
_entity.pdbx_description
1 polymer ?
#
loop_
_entity_poly.entity_id
_entity_poly.type
_entity_poly.pdbx_seq_one_letter_code
_entity_poly.pdbx_strand_id
1 'polypeptide(L)'
;MNDDQDFEEDEVYDIDENENAEIDAILHMDFEKALQISRRQFEINDETYDEECHYEEQSQILTQQVFDNYYSEVSQISKEYLENADHYQTLWQDYCKNLVVKQREEASILEQKWREARALELSRQTEKAQTEFATARLLAMCKLYDNAIGVRDKVQNYLEQKKSPELKKLDRDFAAQYKKMTNRHFSEFQFLHRHLKSLLKTLRLKAEGMKKTAEANLEVEKARNTTMIIQAVAKDKVSQAARDKIIQNFSPRKTRAESRAMSQASPRRDDSRLSAAVSYSGNRSLIRH
;
A
#
# COMPACT_ATOMS: atom_id res chain seq x y z
N MET A 1 -26.88 35.32 68.88
CA MET A 1 -25.61 36.04 69.11
C MET A 1 -24.59 35.39 68.20
N ASN A 2 -24.30 36.12 67.12
CA ASN A 2 -23.10 36.16 66.27
C ASN A 2 -22.76 34.83 65.55
N ASP A 3 -22.82 34.74 64.22
CA ASP A 3 -21.93 35.40 63.23
C ASP A 3 -20.46 35.16 63.63
N ASP A 4 -19.64 34.43 62.89
CA ASP A 4 -19.14 34.84 61.58
C ASP A 4 -18.70 33.65 60.71
N GLN A 5 -18.91 33.81 59.40
CA GLN A 5 -18.36 33.00 58.33
C GLN A 5 -16.95 33.54 58.01
N ASP A 6 -15.91 32.72 58.21
CA ASP A 6 -14.59 33.00 57.62
C ASP A 6 -14.62 32.57 56.14
N PHE A 7 -15.05 33.50 55.28
CA PHE A 7 -14.69 33.48 53.87
C PHE A 7 -13.26 34.03 53.78
N GLU A 8 -12.30 33.18 53.44
CA GLU A 8 -10.99 33.62 52.94
C GLU A 8 -11.25 34.36 51.62
N GLU A 9 -11.18 35.68 51.66
CA GLU A 9 -11.15 36.55 50.49
C GLU A 9 -9.89 36.24 49.68
N ASP A 10 -10.09 35.65 48.50
CA ASP A 10 -9.11 35.67 47.42
C ASP A 10 -8.79 37.14 47.08
N GLU A 11 -7.61 37.64 47.47
CA GLU A 11 -7.07 38.92 47.01
C GLU A 11 -6.83 38.85 45.50
N VAL A 12 -7.84 39.27 44.74
CA VAL A 12 -7.73 39.59 43.32
C VAL A 12 -6.93 40.89 43.21
N TYR A 13 -5.63 40.80 42.95
CA TYR A 13 -4.84 41.97 42.55
C TYR A 13 -5.19 42.34 41.11
N ASP A 14 -6.08 43.31 40.95
CA ASP A 14 -6.42 43.96 39.68
C ASP A 14 -5.21 44.75 39.14
N ILE A 15 -4.63 44.25 38.05
CA ILE A 15 -3.44 44.82 37.38
C ILE A 15 -3.74 46.18 36.72
N ASP A 16 -5.01 46.49 36.45
CA ASP A 16 -5.44 47.74 35.80
C ASP A 16 -5.34 48.98 36.72
N GLU A 17 -5.16 48.81 38.03
CA GLU A 17 -4.99 49.93 38.96
C GLU A 17 -3.54 50.46 39.02
N ASN A 18 -2.55 49.73 38.50
CA ASN A 18 -1.13 49.99 38.81
C ASN A 18 -0.45 51.00 37.86
N GLU A 19 -0.83 51.06 36.57
CA GLU A 19 -0.31 52.07 35.62
C GLU A 19 -0.90 53.46 35.90
N ASN A 20 -2.19 53.51 36.25
CA ASN A 20 -2.85 54.75 36.66
C ASN A 20 -2.32 55.26 38.01
N ALA A 21 -1.92 54.37 38.93
CA ALA A 21 -1.35 54.75 40.22
C ALA A 21 0.05 55.36 40.13
N GLU A 22 0.88 54.95 39.15
CA GLU A 22 2.17 55.60 38.89
C GLU A 22 1.97 57.00 38.31
N ILE A 23 1.07 57.14 37.34
CA ILE A 23 0.73 58.43 36.71
C ILE A 23 0.09 59.37 37.74
N ASP A 24 -0.79 58.89 38.61
CA ASP A 24 -1.37 59.69 39.71
C ASP A 24 -0.33 60.07 40.76
N ALA A 25 0.61 59.19 41.11
CA ALA A 25 1.72 59.52 42.02
C ALA A 25 2.63 60.60 41.41
N ILE A 26 2.90 60.54 40.10
CA ILE A 26 3.62 61.57 39.35
C ILE A 26 2.83 62.89 39.33
N LEU A 27 1.52 62.84 39.08
CA LEU A 27 0.63 64.01 39.06
C LEU A 27 0.49 64.68 40.44
N HIS A 28 0.55 63.90 41.53
CA HIS A 28 0.53 64.39 42.90
C HIS A 28 1.92 64.70 43.48
N MET A 29 2.97 64.68 42.65
CA MET A 29 4.38 64.94 43.02
C MET A 29 4.95 64.00 44.10
N ASP A 30 4.36 62.81 44.28
CA ASP A 30 4.82 61.78 45.20
C ASP A 30 5.82 60.85 44.49
N PHE A 31 7.01 61.40 44.23
CA PHE A 31 8.03 60.74 43.42
C PHE A 31 8.64 59.49 44.07
N GLU A 32 8.61 59.40 45.41
CA GLU A 32 9.06 58.21 46.14
C GLU A 32 8.13 57.03 45.87
N LYS A 33 6.81 57.28 45.88
CA LYS A 33 5.78 56.30 45.54
C LYS A 33 5.85 55.89 44.06
N ALA A 34 6.04 56.84 43.15
CA ALA A 34 6.21 56.56 41.72
C ALA A 34 7.48 55.71 41.44
N LEU A 35 8.61 56.02 42.08
CA LEU A 35 9.85 55.24 41.95
C LEU A 35 9.69 53.80 42.47
N GLN A 36 8.97 53.63 43.58
CA GLN A 36 8.70 52.31 44.15
C GLN A 36 7.77 51.47 43.25
N ILE A 37 6.74 52.08 42.67
CA ILE A 37 5.84 51.43 41.71
C ILE A 37 6.62 51.03 40.44
N SER A 38 7.42 51.94 39.88
CA SER A 38 8.22 51.70 38.67
C SER A 38 9.25 50.57 38.86
N ARG A 39 9.96 50.54 40.00
CA ARG A 39 10.88 49.43 40.33
C ARG A 39 10.16 48.10 40.46
N ARG A 40 9.02 48.08 41.15
CA ARG A 40 8.20 46.89 41.32
C ARG A 40 7.64 46.39 39.98
N GLN A 41 7.23 47.29 39.08
CA GLN A 41 6.82 46.93 37.71
C GLN A 41 7.98 46.35 36.89
N PHE A 42 9.19 46.92 37.01
CA PHE A 42 10.36 46.41 36.30
C PHE A 42 10.73 45.00 36.77
N GLU A 43 10.74 44.76 38.09
CA GLU A 43 10.98 43.44 38.69
C GLU A 43 9.92 42.40 38.23
N ILE A 44 8.63 42.76 38.25
CA ILE A 44 7.55 41.89 37.77
C ILE A 44 7.69 41.59 36.27
N ASN A 45 8.09 42.57 35.46
CA ASN A 45 8.27 42.39 34.02
C ASN A 45 9.47 41.49 33.69
N ASP A 46 10.57 41.59 34.46
CA ASP A 46 11.76 40.75 34.29
C ASP A 46 11.46 39.30 34.68
N GLU A 47 10.79 39.07 35.82
CA GLU A 47 10.31 37.74 36.25
C GLU A 47 9.34 37.12 35.23
N THR A 48 8.42 37.91 34.68
CA THR A 48 7.48 37.45 33.65
C THR A 48 8.19 37.04 32.36
N TYR A 49 9.24 37.77 31.97
CA TYR A 49 10.02 37.48 30.76
C TYR A 49 10.84 36.19 30.90
N ASP A 50 11.45 35.96 32.06
CA ASP A 50 12.18 34.72 32.35
C ASP A 50 11.25 33.49 32.37
N GLU A 51 10.05 33.62 32.93
CA GLU A 51 9.03 32.57 32.92
C GLU A 51 8.51 32.28 31.50
N GLU A 52 8.24 33.32 30.69
CA GLU A 52 7.88 33.16 29.27
C GLU A 52 8.96 32.42 28.48
N CYS A 53 10.23 32.81 28.65
CA CYS A 53 11.37 32.14 28.02
C CYS A 53 11.48 30.66 28.45
N HIS A 54 11.25 30.38 29.72
CA HIS A 54 11.31 29.01 30.26
C HIS A 54 10.27 28.07 29.62
N TYR A 55 9.00 28.47 29.56
CA TYR A 55 7.96 27.64 28.96
C TYR A 55 8.06 27.58 27.42
N GLU A 56 8.62 28.61 26.79
CA GLU A 56 8.96 28.55 25.36
C GLU A 56 10.05 27.50 25.09
N GLU A 57 11.13 27.48 25.88
CA GLU A 57 12.19 26.46 25.76
C GLU A 57 11.64 25.05 25.99
N GLN A 58 10.81 24.85 27.03
CA GLN A 58 10.15 23.56 27.27
C GLN A 58 9.27 23.14 26.09
N SER A 59 8.54 24.08 25.48
CA SER A 59 7.70 23.83 24.32
C SER A 59 8.51 23.41 23.09
N GLN A 60 9.65 24.07 22.86
CA GLN A 60 10.56 23.72 21.77
C GLN A 60 11.14 22.32 21.96
N ILE A 61 11.56 21.96 23.18
CA ILE A 61 12.07 20.62 23.51
C ILE A 61 10.99 19.54 23.25
N LEU A 62 9.77 19.75 23.77
CA LEU A 62 8.66 18.81 23.58
C LEU A 62 8.29 18.66 22.10
N THR A 63 8.31 19.76 21.35
CA THR A 63 8.05 19.77 19.91
C THR A 63 9.12 18.99 19.16
N GLN A 64 10.41 19.18 19.50
CA GLN A 64 11.52 18.46 18.88
C GLN A 64 11.41 16.96 19.14
N GLN A 65 11.12 16.54 20.38
CA GLN A 65 10.94 15.12 20.73
C GLN A 65 9.80 14.47 19.93
N VAL A 66 8.68 15.17 19.78
CA VAL A 66 7.54 14.69 19.00
C VAL A 66 7.90 14.53 17.52
N PHE A 67 8.65 15.46 16.94
CA PHE A 67 9.15 15.33 15.58
C PHE A 67 10.15 14.17 15.43
N ASP A 68 11.10 14.02 16.34
CA ASP A 68 12.09 12.94 16.31
C ASP A 68 11.40 11.56 16.38
N ASN A 69 10.40 11.41 17.26
CA ASN A 69 9.60 10.20 17.36
C ASN A 69 8.83 9.92 16.06
N TYR A 70 8.19 10.94 15.47
CA TYR A 70 7.49 10.81 14.20
C TYR A 70 8.43 10.41 13.05
N TYR A 71 9.60 11.05 12.93
CA TYR A 71 10.57 10.73 11.88
C TYR A 71 11.13 9.32 12.05
N SER A 72 11.39 8.89 13.29
CA SER A 72 11.80 7.52 13.60
C SER A 72 10.74 6.51 13.18
N GLU A 73 9.46 6.75 13.54
CA GLU A 73 8.34 5.88 13.17
C GLU A 73 8.15 5.79 11.65
N VAL A 74 8.16 6.91 10.93
CA VAL A 74 8.04 6.93 9.47
C VAL A 74 9.22 6.21 8.80
N SER A 75 10.43 6.39 9.32
CA SER A 75 11.61 5.67 8.83
C SER A 75 11.48 4.17 9.02
N GLN A 76 11.00 3.72 10.19
CA GLN A 76 10.74 2.32 10.47
C GLN A 76 9.66 1.74 9.53
N ILE A 77 8.53 2.44 9.33
CA ILE A 77 7.47 2.03 8.39
C ILE A 77 8.04 1.85 6.98
N SER A 78 8.86 2.81 6.53
CA SER A 78 9.50 2.74 5.21
C SER A 78 10.44 1.54 5.10
N LYS A 79 11.26 1.30 6.12
CA LYS A 79 12.19 0.15 6.17
C LYS A 79 11.44 -1.18 6.14
N GLU A 80 10.43 -1.34 6.99
CA GLU A 80 9.60 -2.55 7.04
C GLU A 80 8.88 -2.81 5.70
N TYR A 81 8.37 -1.76 5.05
CA TYR A 81 7.76 -1.90 3.73
C TYR A 81 8.77 -2.41 2.69
N LEU A 82 9.98 -1.82 2.65
CA LEU A 82 11.02 -2.20 1.70
C LEU A 82 11.51 -3.62 1.93
N GLU A 83 11.78 -4.00 3.18
CA GLU A 83 12.22 -5.35 3.54
C GLU A 83 11.17 -6.40 3.17
N ASN A 84 9.89 -6.15 3.49
CA ASN A 84 8.81 -7.05 3.11
C ASN A 84 8.64 -7.13 1.59
N ALA A 85 8.71 -6.00 0.88
CA ALA A 85 8.60 -5.98 -0.57
C ALA A 85 9.73 -6.78 -1.23
N ASP A 86 10.96 -6.61 -0.78
CA ASP A 86 12.14 -7.33 -1.29
C ASP A 86 12.06 -8.84 -0.98
N HIS A 87 11.68 -9.19 0.24
CA HIS A 87 11.44 -10.58 0.64
C HIS A 87 10.45 -11.27 -0.29
N TYR A 88 9.28 -10.67 -0.52
CA TYR A 88 8.28 -11.25 -1.40
C TYR A 88 8.69 -11.24 -2.87
N GLN A 89 9.41 -10.22 -3.34
CA GLN A 89 9.95 -10.23 -4.70
C GLN A 89 10.90 -11.40 -4.91
N THR A 90 11.84 -11.62 -3.98
CA THR A 90 12.81 -12.72 -4.03
C THR A 90 12.11 -14.07 -3.99
N LEU A 91 11.16 -14.26 -3.07
CA LEU A 91 10.38 -15.48 -2.96
C LEU A 91 9.61 -15.79 -4.26
N TRP A 92 9.01 -14.76 -4.89
CA TRP A 92 8.31 -14.92 -6.16
C TRP A 92 9.24 -15.18 -7.34
N GLN A 93 10.43 -14.59 -7.36
CA GLN A 93 11.45 -14.92 -8.36
C GLN A 93 11.84 -16.39 -8.27
N ASP A 94 12.00 -16.93 -7.07
CA ASP A 94 12.32 -18.34 -6.88
C ASP A 94 11.16 -19.26 -7.29
N TYR A 95 9.91 -18.89 -7.00
CA TYR A 95 8.75 -19.60 -7.56
C TYR A 95 8.74 -19.59 -9.09
N CYS A 96 9.08 -18.47 -9.74
CA CYS A 96 9.17 -18.41 -11.20
C CYS A 96 10.30 -19.30 -11.74
N LYS A 97 11.48 -19.30 -11.10
CA LYS A 97 12.60 -20.19 -11.49
C LYS A 97 12.17 -21.65 -11.37
N ASN A 98 11.52 -22.03 -10.28
CA ASN A 98 11.02 -23.38 -10.05
C ASN A 98 9.95 -23.78 -11.07
N LEU A 99 9.07 -22.86 -11.47
CA LEU A 99 8.07 -23.11 -12.51
C LEU A 99 8.75 -23.41 -13.86
N VAL A 100 9.81 -22.67 -14.22
CA VAL A 100 10.59 -22.92 -15.44
C VAL A 100 11.25 -24.29 -15.40
N VAL A 101 11.83 -24.69 -14.26
CA VAL A 101 12.42 -26.03 -14.09
C VAL A 101 11.37 -27.12 -14.32
N LYS A 102 10.21 -27.01 -13.65
CA LYS A 102 9.10 -27.96 -13.81
C LYS A 102 8.59 -28.03 -15.26
N GLN A 103 8.48 -26.88 -15.93
CA GLN A 103 8.08 -26.85 -17.34
C GLN A 103 9.08 -27.57 -18.24
N ARG A 104 10.38 -27.41 -18.00
CA ARG A 104 11.44 -28.10 -18.76
C ARG A 104 11.42 -29.60 -18.51
N GLU A 105 11.24 -30.02 -17.27
CA GLU A 105 11.12 -31.43 -16.91
C GLU A 105 9.91 -32.08 -17.58
N GLU A 106 8.74 -31.47 -17.49
CA GLU A 106 7.53 -31.99 -18.12
C GLU A 106 7.63 -32.01 -19.66
N ALA A 107 8.24 -30.99 -20.25
CA ALA A 107 8.51 -30.95 -21.69
C ALA A 107 9.46 -32.08 -22.11
N SER A 108 10.51 -32.35 -21.33
CA SER A 108 11.46 -33.45 -21.56
C SER A 108 10.76 -34.81 -21.47
N ILE A 109 9.93 -35.03 -20.45
CA ILE A 109 9.15 -36.27 -20.28
C ILE A 109 8.18 -36.46 -21.46
N LEU A 110 7.51 -35.39 -21.88
CA LEU A 110 6.57 -35.46 -23.00
C LEU A 110 7.28 -35.76 -24.33
N GLU A 111 8.45 -35.14 -24.54
CA GLU A 111 9.30 -35.41 -25.69
C GLU A 111 9.79 -36.87 -25.70
N GLN A 112 10.26 -37.38 -24.56
CA GLN A 112 10.69 -38.77 -24.44
C GLN A 112 9.55 -39.73 -24.79
N LYS A 113 8.37 -39.52 -24.21
CA LYS A 113 7.17 -40.32 -24.52
C LYS A 113 6.80 -40.27 -26.00
N TRP A 114 6.93 -39.10 -26.63
CA TRP A 114 6.70 -38.96 -28.07
C TRP A 114 7.70 -39.77 -28.89
N ARG A 115 9.00 -39.69 -28.56
CA ARG A 115 10.05 -40.46 -29.23
C ARG A 115 9.84 -41.97 -29.09
N GLU A 116 9.53 -42.44 -27.88
CA GLU A 116 9.26 -43.85 -27.60
C GLU A 116 8.02 -44.36 -28.36
N ALA A 117 6.91 -43.61 -28.30
CA ALA A 117 5.69 -43.98 -29.03
C ALA A 117 5.91 -43.99 -30.55
N ARG A 118 6.70 -43.04 -31.07
CA ARG A 118 7.06 -42.97 -32.48
C ARG A 118 7.94 -44.15 -32.91
N ALA A 119 8.92 -44.53 -32.09
CA ALA A 119 9.78 -45.68 -32.34
C ALA A 119 8.98 -46.99 -32.32
N LEU A 120 8.04 -47.14 -31.38
CA LEU A 120 7.16 -48.30 -31.29
C LEU A 120 6.27 -48.43 -32.54
N GLU A 121 5.67 -47.31 -32.98
CA GLU A 121 4.82 -47.32 -34.17
C GLU A 121 5.61 -47.64 -35.45
N LEU A 122 6.84 -47.11 -35.58
CA LEU A 122 7.73 -47.48 -36.68
C LEU A 122 8.09 -48.97 -36.64
N SER A 123 8.40 -49.51 -35.47
CA SER A 123 8.65 -50.95 -35.30
C SER A 123 7.46 -51.79 -35.78
N ARG A 124 6.24 -51.43 -35.35
CA ARG A 124 5.00 -52.09 -35.76
C ARG A 124 4.79 -52.03 -37.28
N GLN A 125 5.13 -50.91 -37.91
CA GLN A 125 5.06 -50.77 -39.37
C GLN A 125 6.06 -51.66 -40.08
N THR A 126 7.28 -51.76 -39.57
CA THR A 126 8.30 -52.66 -40.14
C THR A 126 7.89 -54.13 -40.01
N GLU A 127 7.34 -54.54 -38.87
CA GLU A 127 6.85 -55.90 -38.64
C GLU A 127 5.67 -56.22 -39.56
N LYS A 128 4.71 -55.30 -39.70
CA LYS A 128 3.59 -55.45 -40.64
C LYS A 128 4.07 -55.58 -42.09
N ALA A 129 5.06 -54.79 -42.50
CA ALA A 129 5.65 -54.91 -43.83
C ALA A 129 6.34 -56.27 -44.03
N GLN A 130 7.07 -56.76 -43.03
CA GLN A 130 7.72 -58.08 -43.09
C GLN A 130 6.71 -59.22 -43.21
N THR A 131 5.60 -59.17 -42.46
CA THR A 131 4.54 -60.20 -42.57
C THR A 131 3.86 -60.17 -43.94
N GLU A 132 3.56 -58.99 -44.48
CA GLU A 132 3.00 -58.86 -45.83
C GLU A 132 3.97 -59.33 -46.93
N PHE A 133 5.28 -59.09 -46.79
CA PHE A 133 6.28 -59.68 -47.68
C PHE A 133 6.34 -61.21 -47.58
N ALA A 134 6.21 -61.78 -46.38
CA ALA A 134 6.12 -63.24 -46.21
C ALA A 134 4.87 -63.81 -46.89
N THR A 135 3.73 -63.12 -46.79
CA THR A 135 2.50 -63.47 -47.52
C THR A 135 2.72 -63.43 -49.04
N ALA A 136 3.38 -62.39 -49.56
CA ALA A 136 3.71 -62.32 -50.99
C ALA A 136 4.59 -63.51 -51.45
N ARG A 137 5.57 -63.94 -50.62
CA ARG A 137 6.39 -65.12 -50.90
C ARG A 137 5.57 -66.40 -50.94
N LEU A 138 4.65 -66.58 -49.99
CA LEU A 138 3.74 -67.75 -49.96
C LEU A 138 2.83 -67.79 -51.21
N LEU A 139 2.25 -66.66 -51.59
CA LEU A 139 1.44 -66.56 -52.82
C LEU A 139 2.25 -66.93 -54.07
N ALA A 140 3.50 -66.48 -54.15
CA ALA A 140 4.40 -66.84 -55.24
C ALA A 140 4.74 -68.34 -55.26
N MET A 141 4.95 -68.97 -54.09
CA MET A 141 5.14 -70.43 -53.99
C MET A 141 3.92 -71.22 -54.46
N CYS A 142 2.71 -70.69 -54.22
CA CYS A 142 1.47 -71.24 -54.75
C CYS A 142 1.21 -70.91 -56.24
N LYS A 143 2.18 -70.33 -56.95
CA LYS A 143 2.10 -69.90 -58.36
C LYS A 143 1.04 -68.81 -58.64
N LEU A 144 0.63 -68.06 -57.62
CA LEU A 144 -0.29 -66.92 -57.74
C LEU A 144 0.52 -65.61 -57.90
N TYR A 145 1.24 -65.49 -59.01
CA TYR A 145 2.24 -64.43 -59.20
C TYR A 145 1.63 -63.02 -59.25
N ASP A 146 0.49 -62.83 -59.92
CA ASP A 146 -0.16 -61.51 -60.01
C ASP A 146 -0.56 -60.99 -58.63
N ASN A 147 -1.09 -61.87 -57.77
CA ASN A 147 -1.44 -61.53 -56.40
C ASN A 147 -0.18 -61.24 -55.56
N ALA A 148 0.89 -62.02 -55.74
CA ALA A 148 2.16 -61.80 -55.04
C ALA A 148 2.80 -60.45 -55.40
N ILE A 149 2.80 -60.08 -56.68
CA ILE A 149 3.26 -58.77 -57.17
C ILE A 149 2.40 -57.66 -56.58
N GLY A 150 1.08 -57.81 -56.62
CA GLY A 150 0.16 -56.82 -56.06
C GLY A 150 0.35 -56.58 -54.56
N VAL A 151 0.67 -57.61 -53.77
CA VAL A 151 0.99 -57.46 -52.34
C VAL A 151 2.35 -56.78 -52.16
N ARG A 152 3.40 -57.25 -52.87
CA ARG A 152 4.74 -56.65 -52.81
C ARG A 152 4.72 -55.15 -53.10
N ASP A 153 4.07 -54.75 -54.18
CA ASP A 153 4.05 -53.35 -54.62
C ASP A 153 3.26 -52.48 -53.64
N LYS A 154 2.19 -53.01 -53.02
CA LYS A 154 1.47 -52.34 -51.93
C LYS A 154 2.38 -52.09 -50.72
N VAL A 155 3.16 -53.09 -50.30
CA VAL A 155 4.10 -52.95 -49.18
C VAL A 155 5.21 -51.95 -49.51
N GLN A 156 5.78 -52.00 -50.71
CA GLN A 156 6.81 -51.04 -51.15
C GLN A 156 6.28 -49.61 -51.16
N ASN A 157 5.11 -49.39 -51.77
CA ASN A 157 4.45 -48.09 -51.77
C ASN A 157 4.15 -47.60 -50.35
N TYR A 158 3.77 -48.50 -49.44
CA TYR A 158 3.53 -48.17 -48.04
C TYR A 158 4.81 -47.77 -47.28
N LEU A 159 5.93 -48.45 -47.51
CA LEU A 159 7.24 -48.12 -46.91
C LEU A 159 7.83 -46.82 -47.47
N GLU A 160 7.58 -46.52 -48.75
CA GLU A 160 8.01 -45.27 -49.38
C GLU A 160 7.25 -44.04 -48.86
N GLN A 161 6.04 -44.23 -48.31
CA GLN A 161 5.30 -43.16 -47.63
C GLN A 161 6.00 -42.77 -46.33
N LYS A 162 6.85 -41.74 -46.40
CA LYS A 162 7.62 -41.16 -45.26
C LYS A 162 6.81 -40.83 -43.98
N LYS A 163 5.48 -40.76 -44.05
CA LYS A 163 4.60 -40.47 -42.89
C LYS A 163 3.28 -41.23 -43.01
N SER A 164 3.20 -42.37 -42.32
CA SER A 164 1.96 -43.11 -42.16
C SER A 164 0.85 -42.24 -41.51
N PRO A 165 -0.43 -42.54 -41.77
CA PRO A 165 -1.54 -41.83 -41.13
C PRO A 165 -1.54 -41.98 -39.60
N GLU A 166 -1.10 -43.13 -39.07
CA GLU A 166 -0.97 -43.39 -37.63
C GLU A 166 0.09 -42.49 -37.00
N LEU A 167 1.27 -42.35 -37.63
CA LEU A 167 2.33 -41.44 -37.19
C LEU A 167 1.85 -39.98 -37.20
N LYS A 168 1.10 -39.57 -38.23
CA LYS A 168 0.52 -38.22 -38.29
C LYS A 168 -0.49 -37.98 -37.17
N LYS A 169 -1.29 -38.99 -36.81
CA LYS A 169 -2.23 -38.90 -35.70
C LYS A 169 -1.49 -38.77 -34.37
N LEU A 170 -0.47 -39.60 -34.15
CA LEU A 170 0.41 -39.55 -32.98
C LEU A 170 1.03 -38.15 -32.80
N ASP A 171 1.64 -37.62 -33.87
CA ASP A 171 2.28 -36.30 -33.86
C ASP A 171 1.27 -35.19 -33.52
N ARG A 172 0.03 -35.27 -34.02
CA ARG A 172 -1.04 -34.31 -33.69
C ARG A 172 -1.47 -34.39 -32.23
N ASP A 173 -1.60 -35.60 -31.68
CA ASP A 173 -2.01 -35.81 -30.30
C ASP A 173 -0.96 -35.26 -29.32
N PHE A 174 0.34 -35.54 -29.57
CA PHE A 174 1.43 -34.98 -28.77
C PHE A 174 1.56 -33.46 -28.94
N ALA A 175 1.38 -32.91 -30.14
CA ALA A 175 1.35 -31.46 -30.34
C ALA A 175 0.21 -30.80 -29.55
N ALA A 176 -0.97 -31.42 -29.51
CA ALA A 176 -2.09 -30.93 -28.71
C ALA A 176 -1.80 -30.99 -27.19
N GLN A 177 -1.16 -32.07 -26.72
CA GLN A 177 -0.73 -32.18 -25.32
C GLN A 177 0.32 -31.12 -24.96
N TYR A 178 1.32 -30.90 -25.81
CA TYR A 178 2.34 -29.87 -25.62
C TYR A 178 1.73 -28.47 -25.56
N LYS A 179 0.75 -28.18 -26.43
CA LYS A 179 0.00 -26.92 -26.40
C LYS A 179 -0.80 -26.75 -25.10
N LYS A 180 -1.43 -27.82 -24.60
CA LYS A 180 -2.14 -27.77 -23.30
C LYS A 180 -1.18 -27.52 -22.13
N MET A 181 -0.05 -28.22 -22.12
CA MET A 181 1.01 -28.05 -21.13
C MET A 181 1.53 -26.61 -21.10
N THR A 182 1.91 -26.05 -22.25
CA THR A 182 2.40 -24.67 -22.36
C THR A 182 1.36 -23.64 -21.92
N ASN A 183 0.10 -23.81 -22.32
CA ASN A 183 -0.99 -22.93 -21.87
C ASN A 183 -1.20 -22.99 -20.35
N ARG A 184 -1.12 -24.19 -19.74
CA ARG A 184 -1.22 -24.37 -18.29
C ARG A 184 -0.10 -23.63 -17.57
N HIS A 185 1.16 -23.87 -17.92
CA HIS A 185 2.32 -23.17 -17.32
C HIS A 185 2.23 -21.65 -17.50
N PHE A 186 1.78 -21.19 -18.67
CA PHE A 186 1.58 -19.76 -18.91
C PHE A 186 0.49 -19.17 -17.99
N SER A 187 -0.61 -19.89 -17.77
CA SER A 187 -1.66 -19.46 -16.85
C SER A 187 -1.19 -19.43 -15.39
N GLU A 188 -0.36 -20.39 -14.97
CA GLU A 188 0.26 -20.43 -13.64
C GLU A 188 1.21 -19.24 -13.45
N PHE A 189 2.03 -18.92 -14.46
CA PHE A 189 2.89 -17.73 -14.45
C PHE A 189 2.08 -16.44 -14.34
N GLN A 190 1.02 -16.29 -15.15
CA GLN A 190 0.15 -15.12 -15.09
C GLN A 190 -0.49 -14.95 -13.70
N PHE A 191 -0.92 -16.05 -13.09
CA PHE A 191 -1.47 -16.04 -11.74
C PHE A 191 -0.43 -15.54 -10.72
N LEU A 192 0.78 -16.12 -10.74
CA LEU A 192 1.88 -15.69 -9.85
C LEU A 192 2.20 -14.21 -10.00
N HIS A 193 2.31 -13.73 -11.24
CA HIS A 193 2.61 -12.33 -11.52
C HIS A 193 1.51 -11.38 -11.03
N ARG A 194 0.23 -11.71 -11.28
CA ARG A 194 -0.92 -10.91 -10.80
C ARG A 194 -0.96 -10.90 -9.27
N HIS A 195 -0.70 -12.04 -8.65
CA HIS A 195 -0.70 -12.18 -7.21
C HIS A 195 0.38 -11.31 -6.56
N LEU A 196 1.63 -11.35 -7.05
CA LEU A 196 2.71 -10.48 -6.56
C LEU A 196 2.35 -9.01 -6.68
N LYS A 197 1.82 -8.59 -7.84
CA LYS A 197 1.41 -7.20 -8.06
C LYS A 197 0.34 -6.76 -7.06
N SER A 198 -0.63 -7.63 -6.77
CA SER A 198 -1.66 -7.37 -5.77
C SER A 198 -1.08 -7.28 -4.37
N LEU A 199 -0.16 -8.19 -4.01
CA LEU A 199 0.48 -8.20 -2.70
C LEU A 199 1.31 -6.92 -2.47
N LEU A 200 2.14 -6.52 -3.44
CA LEU A 200 2.92 -5.29 -3.36
C LEU A 200 2.02 -4.05 -3.24
N LYS A 201 0.88 -4.03 -3.94
CA LYS A 201 -0.12 -2.97 -3.79
C LYS A 201 -0.69 -2.93 -2.37
N THR A 202 -1.04 -4.08 -1.80
CA THR A 202 -1.55 -4.16 -0.43
C THR A 202 -0.51 -3.70 0.60
N LEU A 203 0.75 -4.11 0.45
CA LEU A 203 1.84 -3.68 1.32
C LEU A 203 2.05 -2.16 1.26
N ARG A 204 1.98 -1.58 0.06
CA ARG A 204 2.06 -0.14 -0.13
C ARG A 204 0.90 0.59 0.55
N LEU A 205 -0.34 0.13 0.35
CA LEU A 205 -1.51 0.71 0.98
C LEU A 205 -1.45 0.61 2.52
N LYS A 206 -0.90 -0.49 3.04
CA LYS A 206 -0.66 -0.66 4.48
C LYS A 206 0.35 0.37 4.99
N ALA A 207 1.48 0.53 4.31
CA ALA A 207 2.51 1.51 4.69
C ALA A 207 1.98 2.95 4.62
N GLU A 208 1.23 3.30 3.56
CA GLU A 208 0.56 4.60 3.43
C GLU A 208 -0.47 4.82 4.56
N GLY A 209 -1.21 3.77 4.95
CA GLY A 209 -2.14 3.81 6.08
C GLY A 209 -1.43 4.05 7.41
N MET A 210 -0.34 3.32 7.68
CA MET A 210 0.47 3.50 8.89
C MET A 210 1.07 4.91 8.95
N LYS A 211 1.57 5.43 7.82
CA LYS A 211 2.09 6.80 7.74
C LYS A 211 1.01 7.84 8.09
N LYS A 212 -0.21 7.69 7.56
CA LYS A 212 -1.32 8.60 7.89
C LYS A 212 -1.69 8.53 9.37
N THR A 213 -1.62 7.35 9.98
CA THR A 213 -1.83 7.20 11.43
C THR A 213 -0.72 7.91 12.22
N ALA A 214 0.54 7.77 11.81
CA ALA A 214 1.66 8.50 12.43
C ALA A 214 1.51 10.03 12.28
N GLU A 215 1.08 10.52 11.11
CA GLU A 215 0.76 11.94 10.88
C GLU A 215 -0.38 12.42 11.79
N ALA A 216 -1.43 11.62 11.97
CA ALA A 216 -2.52 11.96 12.90
C ALA A 216 -2.05 11.97 14.36
N ASN A 217 -1.22 11.00 14.76
CA ASN A 217 -0.64 10.94 16.10
C ASN A 217 0.28 12.13 16.37
N LEU A 218 1.06 12.58 15.38
CA LEU A 218 1.88 13.78 15.46
C LEU A 218 1.03 15.01 15.83
N GLU A 219 -0.11 15.21 15.17
CA GLU A 219 -1.00 16.34 15.48
C GLU A 219 -1.65 16.22 16.87
N VAL A 220 -2.00 15.00 17.29
CA VAL A 220 -2.52 14.74 18.65
C VAL A 220 -1.46 15.03 19.71
N GLU A 221 -0.22 14.58 19.54
CA GLU A 221 0.86 14.81 20.49
C GLU A 221 1.28 16.28 20.54
N LYS A 222 1.26 17.00 19.41
CA LYS A 222 1.42 18.47 19.42
C LYS A 222 0.36 19.15 20.29
N ALA A 223 -0.92 18.83 20.07
CA ALA A 223 -2.02 19.40 20.87
C ALA A 223 -1.92 19.01 22.35
N ARG A 224 -1.44 17.79 22.65
CA ARG A 224 -1.19 17.33 24.01
C ARG A 224 -0.07 18.10 24.68
N ASN A 225 1.05 18.34 24.00
CA ASN A 225 2.17 19.14 24.52
C ASN A 225 1.70 20.56 24.88
N THR A 226 0.94 21.19 23.99
CA THR A 226 0.31 22.48 24.24
C THR A 226 -0.55 22.47 25.51
N THR A 227 -1.35 21.42 25.69
CA THR A 227 -2.19 21.25 26.89
C THR A 227 -1.34 21.02 28.15
N MET A 228 -0.24 20.27 28.05
CA MET A 228 0.68 20.02 29.17
C MET A 228 1.34 21.31 29.65
N ILE A 229 1.76 22.19 28.73
CA ILE A 229 2.33 23.50 29.07
C ILE A 229 1.29 24.37 29.78
N ILE A 230 0.07 24.46 29.25
CA ILE A 230 -1.03 25.20 29.90
C ILE A 230 -1.32 24.66 31.31
N GLN A 231 -1.32 23.34 31.48
CA GLN A 231 -1.52 22.72 32.80
C GLN A 231 -0.36 22.93 33.76
N ALA A 232 0.88 22.99 33.27
CA ALA A 232 2.05 23.30 34.09
C ALA A 232 1.99 24.75 34.59
N VAL A 233 1.74 25.69 33.68
CA VAL A 233 1.59 27.13 33.97
C VAL A 233 0.43 27.39 34.95
N ALA A 234 -0.67 26.64 34.84
CA ALA A 234 -1.82 26.76 35.73
C ALA A 234 -1.57 26.23 37.15
N LYS A 235 -0.58 25.34 37.33
CA LYS A 235 -0.25 24.73 38.64
C LYS A 235 0.97 25.37 39.31
N ASP A 236 1.84 26.01 38.54
CA ASP A 236 2.99 26.73 39.08
C ASP A 236 2.57 28.04 39.75
N LYS A 237 3.44 28.52 40.66
CA LYS A 237 3.27 29.79 41.38
C LYS A 237 3.69 31.00 40.52
N VAL A 238 3.28 31.00 39.25
CA VAL A 238 3.55 32.06 38.28
C VAL A 238 2.65 33.27 38.59
N SER A 239 3.10 34.49 38.30
CA SER A 239 2.26 35.70 38.41
C SER A 239 0.97 35.56 37.59
N GLN A 240 -0.17 36.08 38.06
CA GLN A 240 -1.45 35.98 37.33
C GLN A 240 -1.36 36.62 35.93
N ALA A 241 -0.62 37.73 35.80
CA ALA A 241 -0.36 38.39 34.53
C ALA A 241 0.45 37.53 33.55
N ALA A 242 1.48 36.85 34.07
CA ALA A 242 2.35 35.97 33.32
C ALA A 242 1.60 34.69 32.90
N ARG A 243 0.79 34.11 33.80
CA ARG A 243 -0.10 32.99 33.49
C ARG A 243 -1.03 33.31 32.32
N ASP A 244 -1.70 34.46 32.34
CA ASP A 244 -2.62 34.83 31.29
C ASP A 244 -1.93 35.05 29.94
N LYS A 245 -0.75 35.68 29.91
CA LYS A 245 0.05 35.86 28.68
C LYS A 245 0.54 34.52 28.11
N ILE A 246 1.09 33.65 28.95
CA ILE A 246 1.61 32.34 28.53
C ILE A 246 0.47 31.44 28.04
N ILE A 247 -0.65 31.38 28.78
CA ILE A 247 -1.84 30.63 28.35
C ILE A 247 -2.40 31.20 27.04
N GLN A 248 -2.40 32.52 26.84
CA GLN A 248 -2.82 33.13 25.59
C GLN A 248 -1.97 32.72 24.39
N ASN A 249 -0.66 32.51 24.57
CA ASN A 249 0.29 32.11 23.54
C ASN A 249 0.15 30.62 23.16
N PHE A 250 -0.17 29.76 24.14
CA PHE A 250 -0.35 28.33 23.92
C PHE A 250 -1.80 27.92 23.66
N SER A 251 -2.80 28.77 23.92
CA SER A 251 -4.20 28.39 23.68
C SER A 251 -4.50 28.25 22.18
N PRO A 252 -5.21 27.21 21.73
CA PRO A 252 -5.61 27.05 20.33
C PRO A 252 -6.53 28.19 19.89
N ARG A 253 -5.97 29.27 19.33
CA ARG A 253 -6.78 30.34 18.72
C ARG A 253 -7.08 29.97 17.28
N LYS A 254 -8.37 29.92 16.93
CA LYS A 254 -8.80 29.93 15.54
C LYS A 254 -8.25 31.19 14.89
N THR A 255 -7.23 31.05 14.06
CA THR A 255 -6.82 32.16 13.20
C THR A 255 -8.01 32.54 12.32
N ARG A 256 -8.23 33.84 12.11
CA ARG A 256 -9.35 34.37 11.31
C ARG A 256 -9.37 33.83 9.86
N ALA A 257 -8.31 33.16 9.43
CA ALA A 257 -8.20 32.47 8.15
C ALA A 257 -9.00 31.15 8.10
N GLU A 258 -9.00 30.33 9.16
CA GLU A 258 -9.70 29.03 9.18
C GLU A 258 -11.23 29.16 9.31
N SER A 259 -11.69 30.22 9.98
CA SER A 259 -13.12 30.53 10.12
C SER A 259 -13.79 30.95 8.80
N ARG A 260 -13.02 31.45 7.82
CA ARG A 260 -13.50 31.74 6.46
C ARG A 260 -13.56 30.50 5.56
N ALA A 261 -12.67 29.51 5.77
CA ALA A 261 -12.68 28.28 4.97
C ALA A 261 -13.86 27.36 5.33
N MET A 262 -14.24 27.26 6.61
CA MET A 262 -15.40 26.46 7.03
C MET A 262 -16.76 27.08 6.70
N SER A 263 -16.84 28.39 6.49
CA SER A 263 -18.11 29.07 6.13
C SER A 263 -18.43 29.01 4.63
N GLN A 264 -17.49 28.58 3.77
CA GLN A 264 -17.74 28.34 2.34
C GLN A 264 -18.07 26.86 2.00
N ALA A 265 -17.93 25.95 2.96
CA ALA A 265 -18.26 24.53 2.82
C ALA A 265 -19.62 24.18 3.45
N SER A 266 -20.68 24.92 3.09
CA SER A 266 -22.05 24.45 3.29
C SER A 266 -22.65 24.09 1.93
N PRO A 267 -22.92 22.80 1.65
CA PRO A 267 -23.61 22.41 0.43
C PRO A 267 -25.07 22.86 0.55
N ARG A 268 -25.49 23.78 -0.32
CA ARG A 268 -26.91 23.99 -0.59
C ARG A 268 -27.50 22.65 -1.06
N ARG A 269 -28.51 22.18 -0.33
CA ARG A 269 -29.43 21.14 -0.78
C ARG A 269 -30.14 21.65 -2.03
N ASP A 270 -29.88 21.04 -3.18
CA ASP A 270 -30.81 21.06 -4.30
C ASP A 270 -31.52 19.72 -4.36
N ASP A 271 -32.78 19.74 -3.91
CA ASP A 271 -33.78 18.75 -4.24
C ASP A 271 -34.08 18.84 -5.74
N SER A 272 -33.84 17.75 -6.48
CA SER A 272 -34.59 17.48 -7.70
C SER A 272 -34.64 15.98 -7.97
N ARG A 273 -35.83 15.45 -7.70
CA ARG A 273 -36.35 14.14 -8.10
C ARG A 273 -36.49 14.03 -9.63
N LEU A 274 -36.67 12.78 -10.04
CA LEU A 274 -37.10 12.22 -11.34
C LEU A 274 -35.93 11.69 -12.19
N SER A 275 -35.97 10.54 -12.85
CA SER A 275 -36.77 9.31 -12.79
C SER A 275 -36.12 8.34 -13.80
N ALA A 276 -36.29 7.04 -13.56
CA ALA A 276 -35.75 5.94 -14.36
C ALA A 276 -36.16 5.91 -15.85
N ALA A 277 -35.26 5.41 -16.70
CA ALA A 277 -35.50 4.55 -17.89
C ALA A 277 -34.14 4.03 -18.40
N VAL A 278 -33.79 2.75 -18.24
CA VAL A 278 -33.96 1.67 -19.24
C VAL A 278 -33.66 2.11 -20.68
N SER A 279 -32.52 1.66 -21.22
CA SER A 279 -32.47 1.08 -22.57
C SER A 279 -31.15 0.35 -22.82
N TYR A 280 -31.31 -0.97 -22.97
CA TYR A 280 -30.38 -1.93 -23.54
C TYR A 280 -30.30 -1.68 -25.07
N SER A 281 -29.11 -1.49 -25.63
CA SER A 281 -28.82 -1.70 -27.05
C SER A 281 -27.34 -2.12 -27.14
N GLY A 282 -26.93 -3.24 -27.74
CA GLY A 282 -27.51 -3.95 -28.86
C GLY A 282 -26.95 -3.40 -30.16
N ASN A 283 -25.67 -3.67 -30.45
CA ASN A 283 -25.12 -3.46 -31.79
C ASN A 283 -24.39 -4.71 -32.28
N ARG A 284 -25.17 -5.53 -33.00
CA ARG A 284 -24.73 -6.45 -34.06
C ARG A 284 -25.07 -5.78 -35.39
N SER A 285 -24.08 -5.55 -36.23
CA SER A 285 -24.18 -5.63 -37.70
C SER A 285 -22.78 -5.91 -38.22
N LEU A 286 -22.51 -7.08 -38.80
CA LEU A 286 -22.77 -7.48 -40.19
C LEU A 286 -22.17 -6.50 -41.20
N ILE A 287 -20.95 -6.81 -41.65
CA ILE A 287 -20.50 -6.48 -42.99
C ILE A 287 -20.23 -7.81 -43.70
N ARG A 288 -21.02 -8.04 -44.75
CA ARG A 288 -20.78 -9.03 -45.81
C ARG A 288 -19.74 -8.44 -46.78
N HIS A 289 -18.75 -9.25 -47.15
CA HIS A 289 -18.42 -9.58 -48.53
C HIS A 289 -17.79 -10.97 -48.56
#